data_AF-A0A8J7ZPK5-F1
#
_entry.id   AF-A0A8J7ZPK5-F1
#
_cell.length_a   1.000
_cell.length_b   1.000
_cell.length_c   1.000
_cell.angle_alpha   90.00
_cell.angle_beta   90.00
_cell.angle_gamma   90.00
#
_symmetry.space_group_name_H-M   'P 1'
#
loop_
_entity.id
_entity.type
_entity.pdbx_description
1 polymer ?
#
loop_
_entity_poly.entity_id
_entity_poly.type
_entity_poly.pdbx_seq_one_letter_code
_entity_poly.pdbx_strand_id
1 'polypeptide(L)'
;MRRYWLAVFGAAILVSQVALFSLVGVPQHVGWTVAALLCFGLAGAAFVVAGVREYLPLASAAAPWYRFAGVGDLLLALGMFLNGVSMVRGDESTVFVGLIAAAGGLVLAAIGVDYLRGGVHLDTSVVQ
;
A
#
# COMPACT_ATOMS: atom_id res chain seq x y z
N MET A 1 -10.64 -10.41 11.90
CA MET A 1 -10.77 -8.93 11.85
C MET A 1 -11.86 -8.60 10.85
N ARG A 2 -12.73 -7.62 11.12
CA ARG A 2 -13.77 -7.25 10.13
C ARG A 2 -13.16 -6.48 8.95
N ARG A 3 -13.56 -6.85 7.74
CA ARG A 3 -13.01 -6.30 6.47
C ARG A 3 -13.11 -4.79 6.32
N TYR A 4 -14.05 -4.14 7.03
CA TYR A 4 -14.16 -2.68 7.05
C TYR A 4 -12.88 -1.98 7.53
N TRP A 5 -12.03 -2.63 8.34
CA TRP A 5 -10.76 -2.05 8.79
C TRP A 5 -9.79 -1.79 7.64
N LEU A 6 -9.83 -2.61 6.57
CA LEU A 6 -9.06 -2.34 5.36
C LEU A 6 -9.57 -1.07 4.67
N ALA A 7 -10.88 -0.85 4.66
CA ALA A 7 -11.46 0.37 4.10
C ALA A 7 -11.10 1.61 4.93
N VAL A 8 -11.13 1.50 6.26
CA VAL A 8 -10.70 2.59 7.17
C VAL A 8 -9.22 2.91 6.95
N PHE A 9 -8.36 1.89 6.88
CA PHE A 9 -6.94 2.07 6.65
C PHE A 9 -6.64 2.68 5.27
N GLY A 10 -7.24 2.15 4.22
CA GLY A 10 -7.10 2.68 2.87
C GLY A 10 -7.61 4.11 2.74
N ALA A 11 -8.75 4.43 3.36
CA ALA A 11 -9.29 5.78 3.39
C ALA A 11 -8.36 6.74 4.15
N ALA A 12 -7.79 6.31 5.28
CA ALA A 12 -6.83 7.12 6.03
C ALA A 12 -5.58 7.45 5.20
N ILE A 13 -5.06 6.49 4.42
CA ILE A 13 -3.94 6.73 3.49
C ILE A 13 -4.32 7.79 2.44
N LEU A 14 -5.48 7.63 1.81
CA LEU A 14 -5.96 8.57 0.78
C LEU A 14 -6.19 9.98 1.34
N VAL A 15 -6.83 10.08 2.50
CA VAL A 15 -7.06 11.37 3.18
C VAL A 15 -5.73 12.03 3.54
N SER A 16 -4.78 11.26 4.07
CA SER A 16 -3.44 11.77 4.40
C SER A 16 -2.72 12.30 3.17
N GLN A 17 -2.87 11.63 2.02
CA GLN A 17 -2.28 12.05 0.77
C GLN A 17 -2.92 13.33 0.21
N VAL A 18 -4.25 13.44 0.27
CA VAL A 18 -4.97 14.68 -0.10
C VAL A 18 -4.53 15.84 0.81
N ALA A 19 -4.44 15.61 2.12
CA ALA A 19 -3.96 16.61 3.07
C ALA A 19 -2.51 17.04 2.79
N LEU A 20 -1.64 16.10 2.42
CA LEU A 20 -0.26 16.42 2.06
C LEU A 20 -0.19 17.30 0.81
N PHE A 21 -0.94 16.97 -0.23
CA PHE A 21 -0.98 17.79 -1.46
C PHE A 21 -1.63 19.15 -1.26
N SER A 22 -2.62 19.27 -0.37
CA SER A 22 -3.23 20.58 -0.07
C SER A 22 -2.31 21.49 0.75
N LEU A 23 -1.46 20.92 1.61
CA LEU A 23 -0.54 21.69 2.46
C LEU A 23 0.79 22.03 1.77
N VAL A 24 1.36 21.08 1.02
CA VAL A 24 2.70 21.21 0.43
C VAL A 24 2.65 21.57 -1.06
N GLY A 25 1.51 21.32 -1.71
CA GLY A 25 1.33 21.49 -3.15
C GLY A 25 1.64 20.21 -3.95
N VAL A 26 1.32 20.26 -5.24
CA VAL A 26 1.55 19.13 -6.17
C VAL A 26 2.96 19.24 -6.75
N PRO A 27 3.80 18.19 -6.62
CA PRO A 27 5.14 18.18 -7.21
C PRO A 27 5.10 18.37 -8.73
N GLN A 28 5.96 19.26 -9.26
CA GLN A 28 6.03 19.50 -10.71
C GLN A 28 6.99 18.57 -11.46
N HIS A 29 7.84 17.84 -10.73
CA HIS A 29 8.81 16.91 -11.31
C HIS A 29 8.58 15.49 -10.80
N VAL A 30 8.61 14.52 -11.71
CA VAL A 30 8.45 13.11 -11.37
C VAL A 30 9.80 12.56 -10.91
N GLY A 31 9.91 12.33 -9.60
CA GLY A 31 11.06 11.66 -8.97
C GLY A 31 10.64 10.45 -8.13
N TRP A 32 11.60 9.85 -7.42
CA TRP A 32 11.38 8.68 -6.56
C TRP A 32 10.28 8.91 -5.52
N THR A 33 10.23 10.10 -4.91
CA THR A 33 9.19 10.48 -3.93
C THR A 33 7.79 10.53 -4.54
N VAL A 34 7.67 11.05 -5.77
CA VAL A 34 6.37 11.10 -6.47
C VAL A 34 5.91 9.69 -6.85
N ALA A 35 6.82 8.84 -7.31
CA ALA A 35 6.52 7.44 -7.56
C ALA A 35 6.05 6.71 -6.29
N ALA A 36 6.71 6.96 -5.16
CA ALA A 36 6.29 6.42 -3.86
C ALA A 36 4.89 6.89 -3.46
N LEU A 37 4.58 8.18 -3.63
CA LEU A 37 3.25 8.73 -3.36
C LEU A 37 2.18 8.10 -4.25
N LEU A 38 2.45 7.90 -5.54
CA LEU A 38 1.53 7.19 -6.43
C LEU A 38 1.27 5.76 -5.95
N CYS A 39 2.33 5.04 -5.54
CA CYS A 39 2.19 3.70 -4.96
C CYS A 39 1.33 3.72 -3.70
N PHE A 40 1.52 4.68 -2.78
CA PHE A 40 0.68 4.82 -1.59
C PHE A 40 -0.78 5.13 -1.91
N GLY A 41 -1.03 5.99 -2.90
CA GLY A 41 -2.39 6.32 -3.33
C GLY A 41 -3.12 5.11 -3.91
N LEU A 42 -2.44 4.37 -4.79
CA LEU A 42 -2.98 3.14 -5.37
C LEU A 42 -3.17 2.04 -4.32
N ALA A 43 -2.26 1.94 -3.34
CA ALA A 43 -2.41 1.02 -2.21
C ALA A 43 -3.66 1.37 -1.38
N GLY A 44 -3.84 2.65 -1.03
CA GLY A 44 -5.03 3.13 -0.33
C GLY A 44 -6.32 2.80 -1.07
N ALA A 45 -6.37 3.03 -2.38
CA ALA A 45 -7.51 2.66 -3.21
C ALA A 45 -7.78 1.14 -3.21
N ALA A 46 -6.73 0.33 -3.34
CA ALA A 46 -6.85 -1.13 -3.31
C ALA A 46 -7.41 -1.64 -1.96
N PHE A 47 -6.96 -1.07 -0.84
CA PHE A 47 -7.49 -1.40 0.49
C PHE A 47 -8.94 -0.98 0.69
N VAL A 48 -9.35 0.18 0.17
CA VAL A 48 -10.76 0.60 0.16
C VAL A 48 -11.62 -0.39 -0.61
N VAL A 49 -11.18 -0.79 -1.80
CA VAL A 49 -11.88 -1.79 -2.61
C VAL A 49 -11.98 -3.12 -1.86
N ALA A 50 -10.87 -3.59 -1.27
CA ALA A 50 -10.82 -4.84 -0.50
C ALA A 50 -11.75 -4.83 0.72
N GLY A 51 -11.89 -3.68 1.38
CA GLY A 51 -12.73 -3.55 2.58
C GLY A 51 -14.23 -3.37 2.29
N VAL A 52 -14.59 -2.84 1.12
CA VAL A 52 -15.99 -2.55 0.75
C VAL A 52 -16.61 -3.63 -0.14
N ARG A 53 -15.81 -4.28 -1.00
CA ARG A 53 -16.31 -5.24 -2.00
C ARG A 53 -15.79 -6.64 -1.72
N GLU A 54 -16.69 -7.61 -1.55
CA GLU A 54 -16.33 -9.03 -1.38
C GLU A 54 -15.76 -9.65 -2.65
N TYR A 55 -16.38 -9.34 -3.78
CA TYR A 55 -15.92 -9.74 -5.09
C TYR A 55 -16.03 -8.55 -6.04
N LEU A 56 -15.00 -8.33 -6.86
CA LEU A 56 -15.05 -7.38 -7.96
C LEU A 56 -15.22 -8.14 -9.28
N PRO A 57 -16.25 -7.85 -10.08
CA PRO A 57 -16.37 -8.39 -11.41
C PRO A 57 -15.28 -7.77 -12.29
N LEU A 58 -14.30 -8.57 -12.70
CA LEU A 58 -13.37 -8.25 -13.78
C LEU A 58 -13.92 -8.83 -15.08
N ALA A 59 -13.50 -8.27 -16.22
CA ALA A 59 -14.02 -8.64 -17.54
C ALA A 59 -13.98 -10.14 -17.85
N SER A 60 -13.06 -10.90 -17.23
CA SER A 60 -12.90 -12.34 -17.43
C SER A 60 -13.01 -13.20 -16.16
N ALA A 61 -13.19 -12.60 -14.96
CA ALA A 61 -13.23 -13.34 -13.70
C ALA A 61 -13.80 -12.51 -12.54
N ALA A 62 -14.26 -13.14 -11.47
CA ALA A 62 -14.46 -12.46 -10.19
C ALA A 62 -13.16 -12.51 -9.37
N ALA A 63 -12.61 -11.35 -9.01
CA ALA A 63 -11.47 -11.29 -8.09
C ALA A 63 -11.97 -11.16 -6.65
N PRO A 64 -11.58 -12.09 -5.74
CA PRO A 64 -11.94 -11.99 -4.34
C PRO A 64 -11.16 -10.85 -3.66
N TRP A 65 -11.75 -10.30 -2.60
CA TRP A 65 -11.23 -9.14 -1.86
C TRP A 65 -9.76 -9.24 -1.44
N TYR A 66 -9.30 -10.43 -1.05
CA TYR A 66 -7.95 -10.63 -0.53
C TYR A 66 -6.88 -10.40 -1.62
N ARG A 67 -7.23 -10.55 -2.90
CA ARG A 67 -6.31 -10.18 -3.98
C ARG A 67 -6.07 -8.68 -4.04
N PHE A 68 -7.10 -7.88 -3.78
CA PHE A 68 -6.97 -6.42 -3.69
C PHE A 68 -6.19 -5.99 -2.44
N ALA A 69 -6.40 -6.67 -1.31
CA ALA A 69 -5.58 -6.46 -0.12
C ALA A 69 -4.10 -6.75 -0.41
N GLY A 70 -3.79 -7.90 -1.03
CA GLY A 70 -2.42 -8.26 -1.39
C GLY A 70 -1.78 -7.32 -2.41
N VAL A 71 -2.54 -6.83 -3.41
CA VAL A 71 -2.06 -5.77 -4.32
C VAL A 71 -1.79 -4.47 -3.54
N GLY A 72 -2.67 -4.12 -2.60
CA GLY A 72 -2.47 -2.98 -1.71
C GLY A 72 -1.18 -3.09 -0.90
N ASP A 73 -0.91 -4.25 -0.30
CA ASP A 73 0.32 -4.51 0.45
C ASP A 73 1.57 -4.44 -0.42
N LEU A 74 1.53 -4.98 -1.65
CA LEU A 74 2.65 -4.88 -2.59
C LEU A 74 2.93 -3.44 -3.03
N LEU A 75 1.88 -2.67 -3.30
CA LEU A 75 2.01 -1.26 -3.66
C LEU A 75 2.53 -0.44 -2.48
N LEU A 76 2.03 -0.71 -1.27
CA LEU A 76 2.52 -0.07 -0.05
C LEU A 76 3.99 -0.40 0.19
N ALA A 77 4.37 -1.67 0.06
CA ALA A 77 5.74 -2.15 0.14
C ALA A 77 6.66 -1.45 -0.87
N LEU A 78 6.24 -1.37 -2.13
CA LEU A 78 6.99 -0.69 -3.18
C LEU A 78 7.12 0.80 -2.87
N GLY A 79 6.06 1.47 -2.45
CA GLY A 79 6.10 2.87 -2.04
C GLY A 79 7.07 3.12 -0.88
N MET A 80 7.05 2.24 0.14
CA MET A 80 7.96 2.32 1.29
C MET A 80 9.42 2.12 0.87
N PHE A 81 9.67 1.17 -0.02
CA PHE A 81 11.00 0.93 -0.57
C PHE A 81 11.51 2.12 -1.38
N LEU A 82 10.71 2.64 -2.31
CA LEU A 82 11.08 3.80 -3.14
C LEU A 82 11.33 5.05 -2.27
N ASN A 83 10.50 5.27 -1.25
CA ASN A 83 10.69 6.34 -0.29
C ASN A 83 11.98 6.14 0.52
N GLY A 84 12.21 4.92 1.03
CA GLY A 84 13.42 4.57 1.77
C GLY A 84 14.71 4.79 0.95
N VAL A 85 14.71 4.40 -0.32
CA VAL A 85 15.81 4.67 -1.25
C VAL A 85 16.04 6.18 -1.42
N SER A 86 14.97 6.97 -1.52
CA SER A 86 15.09 8.42 -1.62
C SER A 86 15.69 9.05 -0.35
N MET A 87 15.33 8.53 0.83
CA MET A 87 15.89 9.00 2.11
C MET A 87 17.36 8.62 2.26
N VAL A 88 17.73 7.38 1.96
CA VAL A 88 19.13 6.92 2.03
C VAL A 88 20.04 7.69 1.06
N ARG A 89 19.54 8.08 -0.11
CA ARG A 89 20.27 8.90 -1.09
C ARG A 89 20.28 10.40 -0.76
N GLY A 90 19.43 10.83 0.16
CA GLY A 90 19.31 12.21 0.58
C GLY A 90 20.39 12.55 1.59
N ASP A 91 19.95 12.82 2.81
CA ASP A 91 20.79 13.35 3.87
C ASP A 91 21.17 12.25 4.89
N GLU A 92 22.37 12.32 5.47
CA GLU A 92 22.86 11.30 6.44
C GLU A 92 21.89 11.14 7.62
N SER A 93 21.24 12.24 8.01
CA SER A 93 20.22 12.30 9.07
C SER A 93 19.01 11.40 8.83
N THR A 94 18.75 10.99 7.57
CA THR A 94 17.56 10.22 7.18
C THR A 94 17.82 8.76 6.84
N VAL A 95 19.10 8.33 6.84
CA VAL A 95 19.51 6.97 6.44
C VAL A 95 18.87 5.90 7.30
N PHE A 96 18.89 6.07 8.63
CA PHE A 96 18.31 5.09 9.55
C PHE A 96 16.81 4.86 9.30
N VAL A 97 16.05 5.95 9.14
CA VAL A 97 14.61 5.89 8.85
C VAL A 97 14.36 5.28 7.48
N GLY A 98 15.18 5.63 6.48
CA GLY A 98 15.10 5.06 5.14
C GLY A 98 15.32 3.54 5.12
N LEU A 99 16.27 3.04 5.89
CA LEU A 99 16.52 1.60 6.04
C LEU A 99 15.36 0.88 6.74
N ILE A 100 14.79 1.46 7.79
CA ILE A 100 13.61 0.91 8.46
C ILE A 100 12.42 0.86 7.50
N ALA A 101 12.19 1.93 6.73
CA ALA A 101 11.11 1.98 5.74
C ALA A 101 11.29 0.90 4.67
N ALA A 102 12.50 0.71 4.15
CA ALA A 102 12.80 -0.33 3.19
C ALA A 102 12.59 -1.74 3.77
N ALA A 103 13.07 -1.99 4.99
CA ALA A 103 12.91 -3.27 5.68
C ALA A 103 11.43 -3.58 5.98
N GLY A 104 10.67 -2.59 6.46
CA GLY A 104 9.22 -2.72 6.68
C GLY A 104 8.47 -2.99 5.37
N GLY A 105 8.90 -2.37 4.28
CA GLY A 105 8.38 -2.66 2.94
C GLY A 105 8.55 -4.12 2.53
N LEU A 106 9.69 -4.75 2.84
CA LEU A 106 9.90 -6.17 2.55
C LEU A 106 8.94 -7.09 3.32
N VAL A 107 8.64 -6.76 4.58
CA VAL A 107 7.66 -7.50 5.38
C VAL A 107 6.28 -7.41 4.75
N LEU A 108 5.85 -6.21 4.35
CA LEU A 108 4.58 -6.01 3.63
C LEU A 108 4.56 -6.72 2.29
N ALA A 109 5.69 -6.77 1.57
CA ALA A 109 5.77 -7.50 0.31
C ALA A 109 5.52 -9.00 0.52
N ALA A 110 6.09 -9.59 1.58
CA ALA A 110 5.85 -10.99 1.93
C ALA A 110 4.37 -11.26 2.24
N ILE A 111 3.72 -10.36 3.00
CA ILE A 111 2.29 -10.41 3.31
C ILE A 111 1.46 -10.33 2.03
N GLY A 112 1.75 -9.37 1.15
CA GLY A 112 1.02 -9.18 -0.10
C GLY A 112 1.12 -10.38 -1.05
N VAL A 113 2.32 -10.96 -1.17
CA VAL A 113 2.53 -12.20 -1.94
C VAL A 113 1.72 -13.36 -1.36
N ASP A 114 1.67 -13.50 -0.04
CA ASP A 114 0.90 -14.56 0.60
C ASP A 114 -0.60 -14.41 0.35
N TYR A 115 -1.13 -13.18 0.46
CA TYR A 115 -2.53 -12.90 0.11
C TYR A 115 -2.84 -13.23 -1.36
N LEU A 116 -1.95 -12.89 -2.30
CA LEU A 116 -2.15 -13.23 -3.72
C LEU A 116 -2.15 -14.74 -3.97
N ARG A 117 -1.42 -15.52 -3.16
CA ARG A 117 -1.41 -16.98 -3.18
C ARG A 117 -2.63 -17.62 -2.51
N GLY A 118 -3.51 -16.80 -1.92
CA GLY A 118 -4.72 -17.27 -1.23
C GLY A 118 -4.58 -17.38 0.30
N GLY A 119 -3.50 -16.86 0.88
CA GLY A 119 -3.29 -16.86 2.33
C GLY A 119 -2.77 -18.19 2.85
N VAL A 120 -1.64 -18.66 2.32
CA VAL A 120 -1.02 -19.93 2.76
C VAL A 120 -0.52 -19.83 4.20
N HIS A 121 -0.07 -18.65 4.62
CA HIS A 121 0.43 -18.37 5.96
C HIS A 121 -0.53 -17.48 6.77
N LEU A 122 -1.22 -16.55 6.10
CA LEU A 122 -2.24 -15.69 6.69
C LEU A 122 -3.62 -16.18 6.28
N ASP A 123 -4.32 -16.82 7.21
CA ASP A 123 -5.64 -17.38 6.95
C ASP A 123 -6.64 -16.28 6.57
N THR A 124 -7.10 -16.32 5.33
CA THR A 124 -8.07 -15.38 4.76
C THR A 124 -9.50 -15.66 5.19
N SER A 125 -9.79 -16.85 5.73
CA SER A 125 -11.12 -17.26 6.18
C SER A 125 -11.53 -16.65 7.52
N VAL A 126 -10.56 -16.21 8.34
CA VAL A 126 -10.79 -15.56 9.64
C VAL A 126 -11.11 -14.06 9.51
N VAL A 127 -11.00 -13.52 8.29
CA VAL A 127 -11.25 -12.13 7.93
C VAL A 127 -12.52 -12.09 7.07
N GLN A 128 -13.65 -12.52 7.67
CA GLN A 128 -14.99 -12.37 7.10
C GLN A 128 -15.65 -11.08 7.60
#